data_AF-A0A932HLU7-F1
#
_entry.id   AF-A0A932HLU7-F1
#
_cell.length_a   1.000
_cell.length_b   1.000
_cell.length_c   1.000
_cell.angle_alpha   90.00
_cell.angle_beta   90.00
_cell.angle_gamma   90.00
#
_symmetry.space_group_name_H-M   'P 1'
#
loop_
_entity.id
_entity.type
_entity.pdbx_description
1 polymer ?
#
loop_
_entity_poly.entity_id
_entity_poly.type
_entity_poly.pdbx_seq_one_letter_code
_entity_poly.pdbx_strand_id
1 'polypeptide(L)'
;MRRLLRRGSFVLAMGAVVLVWAGPFFWMVLGSFKPHESIIAIELVLWFTPTWENYDAIFSRFAFWTYTANSFLVAISTTIITVAASILAAYALSRYRAGGRLFEFWLMFTRMLPPATLLIPLFLIFRT
;
A
#
# COMPACT_ATOMS: atom_id res chain seq x y z
N MET A 1 9.25 -17.50 37.61
CA MET A 1 8.00 -16.69 37.66
C MET A 1 8.06 -15.36 36.90
N ARG A 2 8.96 -14.40 37.24
CA ARG A 2 9.03 -13.06 36.58
C ARG A 2 9.26 -13.09 35.05
N ARG A 3 9.99 -14.09 34.53
CA ARG A 3 10.20 -14.27 33.07
C ARG A 3 8.95 -14.78 32.33
N LEU A 4 8.10 -15.59 32.98
CA LEU A 4 6.83 -16.01 32.39
C LEU A 4 5.82 -14.87 32.38
N LEU A 5 5.73 -14.09 33.46
CA LEU A 5 4.86 -12.91 33.54
C LEU A 5 5.23 -11.84 32.50
N ARG A 6 6.53 -11.57 32.29
CA ARG A 6 7.01 -10.67 31.22
C ARG A 6 6.71 -11.16 29.80
N ARG A 7 6.76 -12.48 29.57
CA ARG A 7 6.40 -13.07 28.27
C ARG A 7 4.90 -12.98 28.03
N GLY A 8 4.08 -13.27 29.04
CA GLY A 8 2.62 -13.13 28.95
C GLY A 8 2.19 -11.69 28.66
N SER A 9 2.76 -10.72 29.38
CA SER A 9 2.46 -9.30 29.14
C SER A 9 2.92 -8.84 27.75
N PHE A 10 4.06 -9.32 27.26
CA PHE A 10 4.56 -8.99 25.93
C PHE A 10 3.65 -9.56 24.82
N VAL A 11 3.23 -10.82 24.94
CA VAL A 11 2.32 -11.44 23.96
C VAL A 11 0.96 -10.74 23.96
N LEU A 12 0.42 -10.39 25.12
CA LEU A 12 -0.82 -9.61 25.22
C LEU A 12 -0.69 -8.22 24.60
N ALA A 13 0.42 -7.51 24.84
CA ALA A 13 0.69 -6.22 24.23
C ALA A 13 0.80 -6.33 22.70
N MET A 14 1.50 -7.35 22.20
CA MET A 14 1.62 -7.60 20.76
C MET A 14 0.26 -7.94 20.13
N GLY A 15 -0.55 -8.76 20.80
CA GLY A 15 -1.91 -9.08 20.38
C GLY A 15 -2.81 -7.85 20.31
N ALA A 16 -2.74 -6.95 21.31
CA ALA A 16 -3.48 -5.69 21.31
C ALA A 16 -3.06 -4.78 20.14
N VAL A 17 -1.76 -4.69 19.84
CA VAL A 17 -1.26 -3.92 18.69
C VAL A 17 -1.82 -4.49 17.39
N VAL A 18 -1.78 -5.81 17.20
CA VAL A 18 -2.33 -6.46 15.99
C VAL A 18 -3.82 -6.18 15.86
N LEU A 19 -4.60 -6.26 16.93
CA LEU A 19 -6.03 -5.98 16.91
C LEU A 19 -6.35 -4.55 16.49
N VAL A 20 -5.61 -3.57 17.03
CA VAL A 20 -5.77 -2.15 16.66
C VAL A 20 -5.44 -1.94 15.19
N TRP A 21 -4.36 -2.55 14.70
CA TRP A 21 -3.95 -2.46 13.29
C TRP A 21 -4.88 -3.19 12.33
N ALA A 22 -5.49 -4.30 12.76
CA ALA A 22 -6.45 -5.06 11.98
C ALA A 22 -7.84 -4.40 11.95
N GLY A 23 -8.15 -3.51 12.90
CA GLY A 23 -9.45 -2.84 13.02
C GLY A 23 -9.95 -2.20 11.72
N PRO A 24 -9.15 -1.36 11.02
CA PRO A 24 -9.53 -0.78 9.73
C PRO A 24 -9.79 -1.83 8.65
N PHE A 25 -9.02 -2.92 8.60
CA PHE A 25 -9.25 -4.00 7.63
C PHE A 25 -10.55 -4.74 7.93
N PHE A 26 -10.85 -4.99 9.20
CA PHE A 26 -12.12 -5.54 9.62
C PHE A 26 -13.28 -4.63 9.20
N TRP A 27 -13.11 -3.31 9.37
CA TRP A 27 -14.08 -2.32 8.90
C TRP A 27 -14.28 -2.33 7.38
N MET A 28 -13.19 -2.46 6.60
CA MET A 28 -13.26 -2.57 5.14
C MET A 28 -14.00 -3.83 4.70
N VAL A 29 -13.74 -4.98 5.33
CA VAL A 29 -14.43 -6.24 5.04
C VAL A 29 -15.91 -6.14 5.44
N LEU A 30 -16.22 -5.55 6.59
CA LEU A 30 -17.61 -5.34 6.98
C LEU A 30 -18.34 -4.44 5.98
N GLY A 31 -17.66 -3.39 5.51
CA GLY A 31 -18.17 -2.46 4.51
C GLY A 31 -18.42 -3.08 3.14
N SER A 32 -17.66 -4.11 2.72
CA SER A 32 -17.88 -4.75 1.42
C SER A 32 -19.19 -5.53 1.35
N PHE A 33 -19.75 -5.94 2.49
CA PHE A 33 -21.05 -6.62 2.58
C PHE A 33 -22.23 -5.68 2.85
N LYS A 34 -21.98 -4.37 3.04
CA LYS A 34 -23.03 -3.39 3.33
C LYS A 34 -23.81 -3.02 2.06
N PRO A 35 -25.15 -2.96 2.11
CA PRO A 35 -25.95 -2.37 1.03
C PRO A 35 -25.51 -0.94 0.72
N HIS A 36 -25.60 -0.52 -0.56
CA HIS A 36 -25.11 0.80 -1.01
C HIS A 36 -25.67 1.96 -0.18
N GLU A 37 -26.96 1.92 0.15
CA GLU A 37 -27.65 2.94 0.97
C GLU A 37 -27.06 3.08 2.38
N SER A 38 -26.59 1.97 2.97
CA SER A 38 -25.99 1.96 4.30
C SER A 38 -24.51 2.39 4.32
N ILE A 39 -23.87 2.50 3.16
CA ILE A 39 -22.50 3.01 3.03
C ILE A 39 -22.50 4.55 2.95
N ILE A 40 -23.48 5.13 2.27
CA ILE A 40 -23.62 6.59 2.11
C ILE A 40 -24.38 7.26 3.25
N ALA A 41 -24.97 6.48 4.15
CA ALA A 41 -25.66 6.98 5.33
C ALA A 41 -24.69 7.75 6.25
N ILE A 42 -25.16 8.88 6.80
CA ILE A 42 -24.44 9.69 7.80
C ILE A 42 -24.29 8.94 9.13
N GLU A 43 -25.20 8.01 9.41
CA GLU A 43 -25.24 7.26 10.66
C GLU A 43 -24.36 6.00 10.63
N LEU A 44 -23.78 5.66 11.79
CA LEU A 44 -22.97 4.46 11.94
C LEU A 44 -23.84 3.21 11.96
N VAL A 45 -24.13 2.65 10.77
CA VAL A 45 -24.89 1.40 10.65
C VAL A 45 -23.98 0.21 10.97
N LEU A 46 -24.03 -0.28 12.21
CA LEU A 46 -23.32 -1.50 12.63
C LEU A 46 -24.10 -2.79 12.33
N TRP A 47 -25.43 -2.68 12.26
CA TRP A 47 -26.35 -3.78 12.01
C TRP A 47 -26.96 -3.62 10.63
N PHE A 48 -26.63 -4.51 9.71
CA PHE A 48 -27.12 -4.53 8.34
C PHE A 48 -27.34 -5.97 7.91
N THR A 49 -28.17 -6.18 6.88
CA THR A 49 -28.29 -7.48 6.21
C THR A 49 -27.12 -7.62 5.24
N PRO A 50 -26.20 -8.58 5.43
CA PRO A 50 -25.08 -8.77 4.52
C PRO A 50 -25.57 -9.10 3.10
N THR A 51 -25.05 -8.39 2.10
CA THR A 51 -25.38 -8.64 0.68
C THR A 51 -24.13 -8.93 -0.15
N TRP A 52 -24.32 -9.66 -1.24
CA TRP A 52 -23.27 -9.97 -2.22
C TRP A 52 -23.29 -9.04 -3.44
N GLU A 53 -24.23 -8.10 -3.47
CA GLU A 53 -24.46 -7.20 -4.61
C GLU A 53 -23.21 -6.40 -4.99
N ASN A 54 -22.42 -5.95 -4.00
CA ASN A 54 -21.18 -5.23 -4.26
C ASN A 54 -20.15 -6.09 -5.02
N TYR A 55 -20.08 -7.39 -4.72
CA TYR A 55 -19.18 -8.31 -5.41
C TYR A 55 -19.67 -8.57 -6.83
N ASP A 56 -20.97 -8.84 -7.01
CA ASP A 56 -21.56 -9.03 -8.33
C ASP A 56 -21.39 -7.79 -9.21
N ALA A 57 -21.56 -6.59 -8.63
CA ALA A 57 -21.36 -5.32 -9.33
C ALA A 57 -19.93 -5.15 -9.83
N ILE A 58 -18.92 -5.53 -9.02
CA ILE A 58 -17.49 -5.46 -9.42
C ILE A 58 -17.22 -6.32 -10.67
N PHE A 59 -17.80 -7.51 -10.76
CA PHE A 59 -17.55 -8.41 -11.89
C PHE A 59 -18.45 -8.16 -13.11
N SER A 60 -19.64 -7.60 -12.91
CA SER A 60 -20.62 -7.38 -13.99
C SER A 60 -20.60 -5.96 -14.57
N ARG A 61 -20.38 -4.94 -13.74
CA ARG A 61 -20.45 -3.52 -14.15
C ARG A 61 -19.08 -2.91 -14.39
N PHE A 62 -18.02 -3.46 -13.81
CA PHE A 62 -16.66 -2.92 -13.92
C PHE A 62 -15.74 -3.90 -14.64
N ALA A 63 -14.74 -3.36 -15.34
CA ALA A 63 -13.67 -4.16 -15.96
C ALA A 63 -12.63 -4.60 -14.92
N PHE A 64 -13.08 -5.23 -13.83
CA PHE A 64 -12.25 -5.59 -12.68
C PHE A 64 -10.99 -6.34 -13.08
N TRP A 65 -11.13 -7.41 -13.87
CA TRP A 65 -10.01 -8.22 -14.33
C TRP A 65 -9.00 -7.43 -15.15
N THR A 66 -9.47 -6.51 -16.00
CA THR A 66 -8.61 -5.64 -16.79
C THR A 66 -7.83 -4.67 -15.90
N TYR A 67 -8.48 -4.05 -14.92
CA TYR A 67 -7.80 -3.14 -13.99
C TYR A 67 -6.78 -3.88 -13.14
N THR A 68 -7.13 -5.04 -12.59
CA THR A 68 -6.21 -5.86 -11.80
C THR A 68 -5.04 -6.35 -12.64
N ALA A 69 -5.27 -6.82 -13.87
CA ALA A 69 -4.21 -7.27 -14.77
C ALA A 69 -3.26 -6.12 -15.15
N ASN A 70 -3.80 -4.93 -15.46
CA ASN A 70 -3.00 -3.75 -15.77
C ASN A 70 -2.14 -3.33 -14.58
N SER A 71 -2.72 -3.25 -13.37
CA SER A 71 -1.96 -2.92 -12.16
C SER A 71 -0.89 -3.97 -11.85
N PHE A 72 -1.20 -5.24 -12.01
CA PHE A 72 -0.26 -6.34 -11.80
C PHE A 72 0.91 -6.27 -12.78
N LEU A 73 0.63 -6.06 -14.07
CA LEU A 73 1.65 -5.92 -15.12
C LEU A 73 2.56 -4.72 -14.84
N VAL A 74 2.00 -3.56 -14.48
CA VAL A 74 2.77 -2.36 -14.17
C VAL A 74 3.62 -2.57 -12.92
N ALA A 75 3.06 -3.15 -11.85
CA ALA A 75 3.79 -3.41 -10.62
C ALA A 75 4.97 -4.36 -10.82
N ILE A 76 4.77 -5.47 -11.55
CA ILE A 76 5.80 -6.48 -11.75
C ILE A 76 6.90 -5.97 -12.70
N SER A 77 6.52 -5.33 -13.80
CA SER A 77 7.48 -4.78 -14.77
C SER A 77 8.34 -3.68 -14.14
N THR A 78 7.71 -2.77 -13.40
CA THR A 78 8.42 -1.70 -12.68
C THR A 78 9.35 -2.28 -11.63
N THR A 79 8.90 -3.26 -10.84
CA THR A 79 9.74 -3.92 -9.83
C THR A 79 10.99 -4.54 -10.45
N ILE A 80 10.82 -5.29 -11.55
CA ILE A 80 11.95 -5.96 -12.23
C ILE A 80 12.96 -4.92 -12.74
N ILE A 81 12.48 -3.90 -13.46
CA ILE A 81 13.34 -2.85 -14.03
C ILE A 81 14.06 -2.07 -12.91
N THR A 82 13.33 -1.66 -11.88
CA THR A 82 13.89 -0.91 -10.75
C THR A 82 14.92 -1.73 -9.98
N VAL A 83 14.64 -3.01 -9.68
CA VAL A 83 15.59 -3.88 -8.97
C VAL A 83 16.84 -4.11 -9.80
N ALA A 84 16.72 -4.42 -11.09
CA ALA A 84 17.86 -4.63 -11.97
C ALA A 84 18.78 -3.38 -12.02
N ALA A 85 18.20 -2.20 -12.23
CA ALA A 85 18.95 -0.94 -12.22
C ALA A 85 19.55 -0.62 -10.84
N SER A 86 18.78 -0.85 -9.77
CA SER A 86 19.21 -0.54 -8.40
C SER A 86 20.35 -1.43 -7.92
N ILE A 87 20.40 -2.70 -8.34
CA ILE A 87 21.50 -3.61 -7.99
C ILE A 87 22.82 -3.08 -8.56
N LEU A 88 22.83 -2.66 -9.83
CA LEU A 88 24.03 -2.10 -10.46
C LEU A 88 24.51 -0.84 -9.75
N ALA A 89 23.58 0.07 -9.44
CA ALA A 89 23.88 1.31 -8.70
C ALA A 89 24.38 1.02 -7.27
N ALA A 90 23.71 0.12 -6.55
CA ALA A 90 24.08 -0.25 -5.19
C ALA A 90 25.46 -0.94 -5.11
N TYR A 91 25.80 -1.77 -6.10
CA TYR A 91 27.11 -2.40 -6.18
C TYR A 91 28.23 -1.37 -6.39
N ALA A 92 28.03 -0.42 -7.32
CA ALA A 92 28.98 0.66 -7.57
C ALA A 92 29.21 1.54 -6.31
N LEU A 93 28.13 1.89 -5.62
CA LEU A 93 28.19 2.70 -4.39
C LEU A 93 28.89 1.96 -3.25
N SER A 94 28.49 0.72 -2.99
CA SER A 94 29.02 -0.07 -1.86
C SER A 94 30.47 -0.48 -2.02
N ARG A 95 30.90 -0.86 -3.24
CA ARG A 95 32.25 -1.40 -3.46
C ARG A 95 33.26 -0.37 -3.95
N TYR A 96 32.83 0.57 -4.78
CA TYR A 96 33.73 1.53 -5.43
C TYR A 96 33.62 2.95 -4.88
N ARG A 97 32.74 3.21 -3.90
CA ARG A 97 32.45 4.56 -3.37
C ARG A 97 32.14 5.56 -4.49
N ALA A 98 31.47 5.09 -5.54
CA ALA A 98 31.20 5.87 -6.75
C ALA A 98 30.37 7.12 -6.42
N GLY A 99 30.79 8.30 -6.88
CA GLY A 99 30.09 9.57 -6.65
C GLY A 99 30.35 10.25 -5.30
N GLY A 100 30.93 9.55 -4.31
CA GLY A 100 31.27 10.11 -3.01
C GLY A 100 30.07 10.50 -2.12
N ARG A 101 30.37 11.02 -0.93
CA ARG A 101 29.37 11.28 0.14
C ARG A 101 28.28 12.28 -0.25
N LEU A 102 28.61 13.25 -1.12
CA LEU A 102 27.65 14.23 -1.61
C LEU A 102 26.61 13.59 -2.53
N PHE A 103 27.03 12.67 -3.41
CA PHE A 103 26.12 11.95 -4.29
C PHE A 103 25.16 11.03 -3.51
N GLU A 104 25.67 10.30 -2.52
CA GLU A 104 24.83 9.49 -1.62
C GLU A 104 23.77 10.34 -0.90
N PHE A 105 24.16 11.53 -0.43
CA PHE A 105 23.23 12.47 0.20
C PHE A 105 22.14 12.95 -0.76
N TRP A 106 22.50 13.35 -1.98
CA TRP A 106 21.54 13.76 -3.00
C TRP A 106 20.58 12.62 -3.38
N LEU A 107 21.07 11.38 -3.46
CA LEU A 107 20.23 10.21 -3.74
C LEU A 107 19.18 9.97 -2.65
N MET A 108 19.50 10.23 -1.37
CA MET A 108 18.51 10.16 -0.30
C MET A 108 17.52 11.31 -0.37
N PHE A 109 17.98 12.52 -0.71
CA PHE A 109 17.14 13.69 -0.84
C PHE A 109 16.04 13.53 -1.90
N THR A 110 16.33 12.87 -3.04
CA THR A 110 15.31 12.63 -4.08
C THR A 110 14.13 11.79 -3.59
N ARG A 111 14.32 10.93 -2.57
CA ARG A 111 13.24 10.13 -1.96
C ARG A 111 12.33 10.92 -1.03
N MET A 112 12.75 12.12 -0.63
CA MET A 112 11.94 13.01 0.21
C MET A 112 11.04 13.94 -0.60
N LEU A 113 11.20 13.97 -1.94
CA LEU A 113 10.34 14.76 -2.81
C LEU A 113 8.89 14.24 -2.75
N PRO A 114 7.90 15.12 -2.50
CA PRO A 114 6.51 14.70 -2.48
C PRO A 114 6.09 14.20 -3.86
N PRO A 115 5.48 13.00 -3.99
CA PRO A 115 5.05 12.48 -5.29
C PRO A 115 4.11 13.44 -6.05
N ALA A 116 3.32 14.23 -5.32
CA ALA A 116 2.42 15.22 -5.91
C ALA A 116 3.15 16.30 -6.74
N THR A 117 4.40 16.67 -6.40
CA THR A 117 5.15 17.68 -7.17
C THR A 117 5.58 17.17 -8.54
N LEU A 118 5.59 15.84 -8.74
CA LEU A 118 5.95 15.21 -10.00
C LEU A 118 4.77 15.11 -10.97
N LEU A 119 3.53 15.35 -10.52
CA LEU A 119 2.34 15.20 -11.37
C LEU A 119 2.33 16.16 -12.56
N ILE A 120 2.58 17.45 -12.32
CA ILE A 120 2.63 18.49 -13.37
C ILE A 120 3.71 18.17 -14.43
N PRO A 121 4.99 17.96 -14.06
CA PRO A 121 6.01 17.70 -15.07
C PRO A 121 5.78 16.39 -15.83
N LEU A 122 5.31 15.33 -15.16
CA LEU A 122 4.96 14.08 -15.85
C LEU A 122 3.82 14.27 -16.85
N PHE A 123 2.78 15.04 -16.48
CA PHE A 123 1.71 15.38 -17.40
C PHE A 123 2.23 16.15 -18.63
N LEU A 124 3.15 17.10 -18.43
CA LEU A 124 3.76 17.84 -19.54
C LEU A 124 4.58 16.95 -20.49
N ILE A 125 5.21 15.89 -19.98
CA ILE A 125 5.97 14.91 -20.78
C ILE A 125 5.06 13.98 -21.57
N PHE A 126 3.91 13.59 -21.00
CA PHE A 126 2.99 12.62 -21.64
C PHE A 126 1.88 13.26 -22.48
N ARG A 127 1.67 14.58 -22.39
CA ARG A 127 0.64 15.28 -23.18
C ARG A 127 1.03 15.54 -24.64
N THR A 128 2.29 15.35 -24.99
CA THR A 128 2.81 15.45 -26.37
C THR A 128 2.80 14.08 -27.01
#